data_AF-A0A315APB4-F1
#
_entry.id   AF-A0A315APB4-F1
#
_cell.length_a   1.000
_cell.length_b   1.000
_cell.length_c   1.000
_cell.angle_alpha   90.00
_cell.angle_beta   90.00
_cell.angle_gamma   90.00
#
_symmetry.space_group_name_H-M   'P 1'
#
loop_
_entity.id
_entity.type
_entity.pdbx_description
1 polymer ?
#
loop_
_entity_poly.entity_id
_entity_poly.type
_entity_poly.pdbx_seq_one_letter_code
_entity_poly.pdbx_strand_id
1 'polypeptide(L)'
;MNDENTRAPEGQTPARPDIALFPVESNQVKAIGYDSATETLAMQFKHGAGAIYHYPGVTKELHEALMAAESIGKFFGKHIKPLPFTKYAPEPVAETAQQAEEAA
;
A
#
# COMPACT_ATOMS: atom_id res chain seq x y z
N MET A 1 23.13 -26.89 -5.69
CA MET A 1 23.47 -25.46 -5.80
C MET A 1 23.32 -25.06 -7.25
N ASN A 2 22.15 -24.55 -7.63
CA ASN A 2 21.76 -23.87 -8.88
C ASN A 2 20.40 -23.22 -8.53
N ASP A 3 20.00 -22.04 -8.96
CA ASP A 3 20.25 -21.25 -10.18
C ASP A 3 20.43 -19.77 -9.75
N GLU A 4 21.39 -19.03 -10.29
CA GLU A 4 21.22 -18.18 -11.47
C GLU A 4 19.96 -17.27 -11.41
N ASN A 5 20.21 -16.01 -11.02
CA ASN A 5 19.71 -14.82 -11.69
C ASN A 5 18.25 -14.35 -11.48
N THR A 6 18.08 -13.41 -10.54
CA THR A 6 17.04 -12.37 -10.68
C THR A 6 17.70 -10.99 -10.65
N ARG A 7 18.21 -10.62 -11.83
CA ARG A 7 18.26 -9.26 -12.38
C ARG A 7 17.25 -8.36 -11.68
N ALA A 8 17.70 -7.34 -10.97
CA ALA A 8 16.86 -6.19 -10.66
C ALA A 8 16.45 -5.56 -12.01
N PRO A 9 15.16 -5.45 -12.36
CA PRO A 9 14.77 -4.76 -13.58
C PRO A 9 14.93 -3.25 -13.40
N GLU A 10 15.86 -2.67 -14.14
CA GLU A 10 15.92 -1.23 -14.40
C GLU A 10 14.63 -0.79 -15.14
N GLY A 11 13.95 0.25 -14.64
CA GLY A 11 12.98 1.03 -15.44
C GLY A 11 11.49 0.74 -15.31
N GLN A 12 11.00 -0.14 -14.42
CA GLN A 12 9.56 -0.25 -14.17
C GLN A 12 9.11 0.83 -13.17
N THR A 13 8.26 1.76 -13.60
CA THR A 13 7.31 2.40 -12.67
C THR A 13 6.67 1.24 -11.91
N PRO A 14 6.92 1.06 -10.60
CA PRO A 14 6.47 -0.15 -9.94
C PRO A 14 4.96 -0.16 -10.07
N ALA A 15 4.44 -1.14 -10.84
CA ALA A 15 3.04 -1.49 -10.80
C ALA A 15 2.71 -1.57 -9.32
N ARG A 16 1.74 -0.75 -8.88
CA ARG A 16 1.43 -0.61 -7.46
C ARG A 16 1.34 -2.03 -6.87
N PRO A 17 2.05 -2.34 -5.78
CA PRO A 17 1.88 -3.64 -5.17
C PRO A 17 0.40 -3.76 -4.78
N ASP A 18 -0.24 -4.87 -5.16
CA ASP A 18 -1.64 -5.13 -4.89
C ASP A 18 -1.78 -5.46 -3.39
N ILE A 19 -1.75 -4.41 -2.58
CA ILE A 19 -1.84 -4.53 -1.12
C ILE A 19 -3.32 -4.40 -0.77
N ALA A 20 -3.89 -5.47 -0.25
CA ALA A 20 -5.26 -5.48 0.24
C ALA A 20 -5.43 -4.43 1.36
N LEU A 21 -6.22 -3.39 1.09
CA LEU A 21 -6.55 -2.34 2.04
C LEU A 21 -7.79 -2.74 2.84
N PHE A 22 -7.66 -2.80 4.16
CA PHE A 22 -8.76 -3.03 5.07
C PHE A 22 -9.29 -1.70 5.63
N PRO A 23 -10.59 -1.42 5.53
CA PRO A 23 -11.17 -0.22 6.12
C PRO A 23 -11.03 -0.27 7.65
N VAL A 24 -10.59 0.83 8.24
CA VAL A 24 -10.38 0.94 9.70
C VAL A 24 -11.21 2.06 10.29
N GLU A 25 -11.63 1.89 11.53
CA GLU A 25 -12.36 2.91 12.27
C GLU A 25 -11.37 3.94 12.83
N SER A 26 -11.03 4.96 12.02
CA SER A 26 -10.17 6.06 12.44
C SER A 26 -10.71 7.40 11.98
N ASN A 27 -10.37 8.48 12.69
CA ASN A 27 -10.78 9.82 12.29
C ASN A 27 -9.99 10.32 11.06
N GLN A 28 -8.71 9.96 10.97
CA GLN A 28 -7.81 10.43 9.90
C GLN A 28 -7.61 9.39 8.79
N VAL A 29 -7.64 8.10 9.13
CA VAL A 29 -7.32 6.99 8.23
C VAL A 29 -8.60 6.30 7.77
N LYS A 30 -8.70 6.03 6.46
CA LYS A 30 -9.85 5.37 5.83
C LYS A 30 -9.63 3.86 5.76
N ALA A 31 -8.46 3.48 5.28
CA ALA A 31 -8.08 2.08 5.13
C ALA A 31 -6.58 1.90 5.30
N ILE A 32 -6.18 0.72 5.77
CA ILE A 32 -4.79 0.32 5.97
C ILE A 32 -4.60 -1.06 5.36
N GLY A 33 -3.54 -1.25 4.62
CA GLY A 33 -3.10 -2.53 4.10
C GLY A 33 -1.64 -2.75 4.47
N TYR A 34 -1.27 -3.99 4.70
CA TYR A 34 0.08 -4.37 5.05
C TYR A 34 0.51 -5.57 4.22
N ASP A 35 1.67 -5.45 3.59
CA ASP A 35 2.30 -6.55 2.88
C ASP A 35 3.52 -7.05 3.67
N SER A 36 3.46 -8.30 4.11
CA SER A 36 4.55 -8.92 4.87
C SER A 36 5.70 -9.40 3.98
N ALA A 37 5.50 -9.54 2.67
CA ALA A 37 6.54 -9.99 1.74
C ALA A 37 7.57 -8.89 1.47
N THR A 38 7.10 -7.64 1.37
CA THR A 38 7.91 -6.45 1.10
C THR A 38 8.00 -5.49 2.30
N GLU A 39 7.39 -5.87 3.43
CA GLU A 39 7.30 -5.03 4.64
C GLU A 39 6.79 -3.62 4.33
N THR A 40 5.76 -3.54 3.48
CA THR A 40 5.21 -2.28 2.99
C THR A 40 3.81 -2.05 3.57
N LEU A 41 3.64 -0.89 4.21
CA LEU A 41 2.36 -0.44 4.73
C LEU A 41 1.69 0.50 3.73
N ALA A 42 0.57 0.09 3.17
CA ALA A 42 -0.30 0.95 2.37
C ALA A 42 -1.33 1.63 3.28
N MET A 43 -1.49 2.94 3.13
CA MET A 43 -2.44 3.71 3.94
C MET A 43 -3.23 4.67 3.07
N GLN A 44 -4.55 4.64 3.21
CA GLN A 44 -5.45 5.59 2.58
C GLN A 44 -6.02 6.53 3.64
N PHE A 45 -5.85 7.84 3.45
CA PHE A 45 -6.43 8.84 4.34
C PHE A 45 -7.88 9.13 3.98
N LYS A 46 -8.71 9.45 4.99
CA LYS A 46 -10.08 9.94 4.77
C LYS A 46 -10.08 11.34 4.15
N HIS A 47 -9.09 12.15 4.51
CA HIS A 47 -8.98 13.53 4.07
C HIS A 47 -8.07 13.59 2.83
N GLY A 48 -8.63 13.92 1.67
CA GLY A 48 -7.91 14.09 0.41
C GLY A 48 -8.59 13.40 -0.78
N ALA A 49 -7.89 13.34 -1.91
CA ALA A 49 -8.39 12.75 -3.15
C ALA A 49 -8.41 11.21 -3.17
N GLY A 50 -8.41 10.54 -2.00
CA GLY A 50 -8.34 9.08 -1.90
C GLY A 50 -6.96 8.48 -2.24
N ALA A 51 -5.90 9.28 -2.26
CA ALA A 51 -4.54 8.80 -2.51
C ALA A 51 -4.10 7.77 -1.47
N ILE A 52 -3.32 6.79 -1.95
CA ILE A 52 -2.77 5.70 -1.16
C ILE A 52 -1.28 5.99 -0.95
N TYR A 53 -0.82 5.88 0.28
CA TYR A 53 0.54 6.18 0.69
C TYR A 53 1.21 4.89 1.11
N HIS A 54 2.28 4.49 0.43
CA HIS A 54 3.04 3.29 0.78
C HIS A 54 4.28 3.68 1.57
N TYR A 55 4.44 3.04 2.72
CA TYR A 55 5.56 3.18 3.62
C TYR A 55 6.33 1.85 3.61
N PRO A 56 7.45 1.75 2.87
CA PRO A 56 8.31 0.58 2.92
C PRO A 56 9.09 0.53 4.25
N GLY A 57 9.49 -0.67 4.68
CA GLY A 57 10.25 -0.89 5.91
C GLY A 57 9.41 -0.84 7.19
N VAL A 58 8.10 -1.07 7.06
CA VAL A 58 7.20 -1.24 8.20
C VAL A 58 7.20 -2.72 8.57
N THR A 59 7.74 -3.06 9.72
CA THR A 59 7.72 -4.44 10.22
C THR A 59 6.31 -4.83 10.65
N LYS A 60 6.04 -6.13 10.70
CA LYS A 60 4.77 -6.67 11.19
C LYS A 60 4.44 -6.16 12.59
N GLU A 61 5.42 -6.10 13.48
CA GLU A 61 5.26 -5.58 14.85
C GLU A 61 4.77 -4.12 14.85
N LEU A 62 5.29 -3.29 13.93
CA LEU A 62 4.89 -1.89 13.82
C LEU A 62 3.46 -1.77 13.27
N HIS A 63 3.07 -2.64 12.34
CA HIS A 63 1.70 -2.74 11.85
C HIS A 63 0.72 -3.20 12.95
N GLU A 64 1.06 -4.21 13.73
CA GLU A 64 0.24 -4.68 14.85
C GLU A 64 0.10 -3.60 15.93
N ALA A 65 1.19 -2.90 16.26
CA ALA A 65 1.16 -1.76 17.18
C ALA A 65 0.32 -0.60 16.66
N LEU A 66 0.36 -0.33 15.34
CA LEU A 66 -0.48 0.68 14.70
C LEU A 66 -1.97 0.30 14.80
N MET A 67 -2.32 -0.96 14.53
CA MET A 67 -3.70 -1.44 14.63
C MET A 67 -4.22 -1.46 16.08
N ALA A 68 -3.36 -1.76 17.05
CA ALA A 68 -3.70 -1.76 18.47
C ALA A 68 -3.68 -0.37 19.12
N ALA A 69 -3.19 0.66 18.43
CA ALA A 69 -3.10 2.01 19.00
C ALA A 69 -4.49 2.64 19.17
N GLU A 70 -4.73 3.24 20.34
CA GLU A 70 -5.94 4.04 20.62
C GLU A 70 -6.15 5.18 19.61
N SER A 71 -5.06 5.62 18.97
CA SER A 71 -5.10 6.62 17.90
C SER A 71 -4.08 6.30 16.81
N ILE A 72 -4.54 5.60 15.77
CA ILE A 72 -3.78 5.26 14.55
C ILE A 72 -3.04 6.50 14.01
N GLY A 73 -3.72 7.64 13.88
CA GLY A 73 -3.12 8.87 13.35
C GLY A 73 -1.99 9.43 14.21
N LYS A 74 -2.10 9.33 15.54
CA LYS A 74 -1.06 9.80 16.48
C LYS A 74 0.15 8.86 16.45
N PHE A 75 -0.07 7.55 16.43
CA PHE A 75 0.98 6.55 16.31
C PHE A 75 1.73 6.68 14.97
N PHE A 76 0.97 6.76 13.88
CA PHE A 76 1.48 7.04 12.54
C PHE A 76 2.33 8.31 12.52
N GLY A 77 1.84 9.41 13.08
CA GLY A 77 2.56 10.69 13.12
C GLY A 77 3.91 10.64 13.86
N LYS A 78 4.05 9.71 14.81
CA LYS A 78 5.26 9.58 15.64
C LYS A 78 6.26 8.55 15.08
N HIS A 79 5.76 7.46 14.50
CA HIS A 79 6.61 6.33 14.08
C HIS A 79 6.73 6.17 12.56
N ILE A 80 5.68 6.50 11.79
CA ILE A 80 5.61 6.25 10.33
C ILE A 80 5.85 7.53 9.52
N LYS A 81 5.39 8.69 10.01
CA LYS A 81 5.59 9.99 9.36
C LYS A 81 7.04 10.35 9.00
N PRO A 82 8.07 10.01 9.81
CA PRO A 82 9.46 10.27 9.43
C PRO A 82 10.01 9.29 8.38
N LEU A 83 9.29 8.20 8.08
CA LEU A 83 9.71 7.23 7.07
C LEU A 83 9.51 7.78 5.66
N PRO A 84 10.37 7.38 4.70
CA PRO A 84 10.13 7.68 3.29
C PRO A 84 8.81 7.04 2.87
N PHE A 85 8.04 7.76 2.06
CA PHE A 85 6.77 7.27 1.54
C PHE A 85 6.65 7.54 0.06
N THR A 86 5.94 6.65 -0.62
CA THR A 86 5.56 6.83 -2.02
C THR A 86 4.06 7.06 -2.08
N LYS A 87 3.66 8.19 -2.66
CA LYS A 87 2.25 8.52 -2.87
C LYS A 87 1.81 7.95 -4.21
N TYR A 88 0.82 7.08 -4.16
CA TYR A 88 0.11 6.56 -5.33
C TYR A 88 -1.24 7.26 -5.44
N ALA A 89 -1.59 7.67 -6.67
CA ALA A 89 -2.96 8.08 -6.95
C ALA A 89 -3.88 6.86 -6.75
N PRO A 90 -5.12 7.03 -6.24
CA PRO A 90 -6.08 5.94 -6.40
C PRO A 90 -6.23 5.76 -7.90
N GLU A 91 -6.06 4.54 -8.40
CA GLU A 91 -6.23 4.30 -9.84
C GLU A 91 -7.53 4.96 -10.31
N PRO A 92 -7.51 5.76 -11.38
CA PRO A 92 -8.70 5.84 -12.18
C PRO A 92 -8.87 4.42 -12.72
N VAL A 93 -9.98 3.77 -12.37
CA VAL A 93 -10.43 2.53 -13.00
C VAL A 93 -10.58 2.83 -14.49
N ALA A 94 -9.52 2.69 -15.26
CA ALA A 94 -9.47 2.92 -16.70
C ALA A 94 -8.60 1.83 -17.30
N GLU A 95 -9.21 0.65 -17.47
CA GLU A 95 -9.17 -0.19 -18.68
C GLU A 95 -9.39 -1.68 -18.33
N THR A 96 -10.64 -2.04 -18.04
CA THR A 96 -11.16 -3.35 -18.48
C THR A 96 -12.06 -3.09 -19.68
N ALA A 97 -11.43 -2.65 -20.77
CA ALA A 97 -11.95 -2.77 -22.11
C ALA A 97 -11.03 -3.72 -22.87
N GLN A 98 -10.98 -4.99 -22.44
CA GLN A 98 -10.48 -6.07 -23.30
C GLN A 98 -11.18 -7.37 -22.93
N GLN A 99 -12.44 -7.48 -23.37
CA GLN A 99 -13.12 -8.72 -23.77
C GLN A 99 -14.51 -8.33 -24.31
N ALA A 100 -14.50 -7.62 -25.44
CA ALA A 100 -15.54 -7.78 -26.44
C ALA A 100 -14.96 -8.71 -27.51
N GLU A 101 -15.80 -9.61 -28.02
CA GLU A 101 -15.56 -10.45 -29.21
C GLU A 101 -14.78 -11.76 -28.97
N GLU A 102 -15.48 -12.91 -28.86
CA GLU A 102 -15.42 -14.00 -29.86
C GLU A 102 -16.36 -15.18 -29.47
N ALA A 103 -17.26 -15.53 -30.40
CA ALA A 103 -17.95 -16.82 -30.61
C ALA A 103 -18.99 -17.35 -29.59
N ALA A 104 -20.29 -17.15 -29.88
CA ALA A 104 -21.19 -18.18 -30.45
C ALA A 104 -22.65 -17.69 -30.49
#